data_AF-A0A2X3ULU3-F1
#
_entry.id   AF-A0A2X3ULU3-F1
#
_cell.length_a   1.000
_cell.length_b   1.000
_cell.length_c   1.000
_cell.angle_alpha   90.00
_cell.angle_beta   90.00
_cell.angle_gamma   90.00
#
_symmetry.space_group_name_H-M   'P 1'
#
loop_
_entity.id
_entity.type
_entity.pdbx_description
1 polymer ?
#
loop_
_entity_poly.entity_id
_entity_poly.type
_entity_poly.pdbx_seq_one_letter_code
_entity_poly.pdbx_strand_id
1 'polypeptide(L)'
;MLSKFSIDLPDNPLRYTSVPDALCKNGIWGEAGINSANVAMSATETNTTNARVLGADPLVTDGFGEEDMLTLVLPYIETAREGVLRLGEFLETYGTYESNGISFSDTEESFWLETIGGHNWIARRVPDNAYVTIPNQLGIEHYEFENPDDYLASPDIRDFINKHHLDLTYSNEHFNPRYAFGSQRDKDRHYNTPRARAM
;
A
#
# COMPACT_ATOMS: atom_id res chain seq x y z
N MET A 1 11.41 8.24 15.09
CA MET A 1 10.64 9.07 16.03
C MET A 1 9.23 8.54 15.88
N LEU A 2 8.62 8.03 16.95
CA LEU A 2 7.25 7.51 16.89
C LEU A 2 6.31 8.62 16.45
N SER A 3 5.37 8.30 15.57
CA SER A 3 4.33 9.26 15.19
C SER A 3 3.52 9.71 16.42
N LYS A 4 2.98 10.94 16.36
CA LYS A 4 2.02 11.46 17.36
C LYS A 4 0.58 11.09 17.01
N PHE A 5 0.39 10.32 15.94
CA PHE A 5 -0.90 9.85 15.49
C PHE A 5 -1.67 9.13 16.62
N SER A 6 -2.95 9.45 16.75
CA SER A 6 -3.83 8.89 17.79
C SER A 6 -5.26 8.86 17.30
N ILE A 7 -5.94 7.74 17.48
CA ILE A 7 -7.35 7.55 17.13
C ILE A 7 -8.02 6.59 18.10
N ASP A 8 -9.34 6.66 18.17
CA ASP A 8 -10.16 5.63 18.80
C ASP A 8 -10.42 4.49 17.81
N LEU A 9 -10.22 3.25 18.26
CA LEU A 9 -10.50 2.06 17.46
C LEU A 9 -11.83 1.42 17.88
N PRO A 10 -12.50 0.68 16.97
CA PRO A 10 -13.70 -0.07 17.33
C PRO A 10 -13.48 -1.06 18.49
N ASP A 11 -14.48 -1.23 19.35
CA ASP A 11 -14.42 -2.10 20.55
C ASP A 11 -14.71 -3.59 20.26
N ASN A 12 -14.49 -4.02 19.01
CA ASN A 12 -14.74 -5.38 18.53
C ASN A 12 -13.57 -5.97 17.72
N PRO A 13 -12.30 -5.88 18.19
CA PRO A 13 -11.17 -6.45 17.46
C PRO A 13 -11.22 -7.98 17.42
N LEU A 14 -10.95 -8.55 16.26
CA LEU A 14 -10.65 -9.96 16.07
C LEU A 14 -9.29 -10.30 16.70
N ARG A 15 -9.14 -11.55 17.16
CA ARG A 15 -7.84 -12.07 17.60
C ARG A 15 -6.95 -12.27 16.38
N TYR A 16 -5.67 -11.92 16.47
CA TYR A 16 -4.70 -12.07 15.39
C TYR A 16 -3.31 -12.43 15.91
N THR A 17 -2.48 -13.04 15.05
CA THR A 17 -1.03 -13.21 15.29
C THR A 17 -0.26 -11.97 14.85
N SER A 18 0.93 -11.74 15.38
CA SER A 18 1.83 -10.67 14.94
C SER A 18 3.30 -11.07 15.07
N VAL A 19 4.20 -10.31 14.43
CA VAL A 19 5.66 -10.47 14.53
C VAL A 19 6.31 -9.19 15.10
N PRO A 20 5.96 -8.78 16.34
CA PRO A 20 6.35 -7.48 16.87
C PRO A 20 7.84 -7.35 17.15
N ASP A 21 8.32 -6.12 17.17
CA ASP A 21 9.67 -5.76 17.58
C ASP A 21 9.97 -6.25 19.01
N ALA A 22 11.10 -6.96 19.20
CA ALA A 22 11.45 -7.52 20.51
C ALA A 22 11.72 -6.47 21.60
N LEU A 23 12.11 -5.25 21.21
CA LEU A 23 12.54 -4.18 22.13
C LEU A 23 11.51 -3.06 22.28
N CYS A 24 10.48 -3.01 21.43
CA CYS A 24 9.44 -1.97 21.36
C CYS A 24 9.94 -0.51 21.43
N LYS A 25 11.18 -0.24 21.00
CA LYS A 25 11.81 1.09 21.15
C LYS A 25 11.14 2.14 20.27
N ASN A 26 10.65 1.73 19.10
CA ASN A 26 10.06 2.59 18.10
C ASN A 26 8.58 2.26 17.86
N GLY A 27 7.89 1.60 18.79
CA GLY A 27 6.50 1.18 18.63
C GLY A 27 6.33 -0.34 18.69
N ILE A 28 5.15 -0.82 18.32
CA ILE A 28 4.82 -2.25 18.31
C ILE A 28 5.44 -2.95 17.10
N TRP A 29 5.38 -2.33 15.92
CA TRP A 29 5.91 -2.90 14.66
C TRP A 29 5.43 -4.33 14.43
N GLY A 30 4.11 -4.51 14.33
CA GLY A 30 3.50 -5.84 14.26
C GLY A 30 3.86 -6.63 12.99
N GLU A 31 4.31 -5.95 11.94
CA GLU A 31 4.77 -6.47 10.64
C GLU A 31 3.68 -7.27 9.89
N ALA A 32 3.54 -8.57 10.19
CA ALA A 32 2.56 -9.43 9.55
C ALA A 32 1.75 -10.28 10.54
N GLY A 33 0.59 -10.73 10.09
CA GLY A 33 -0.31 -11.51 10.93
C GLY A 33 -1.43 -12.21 10.18
N ILE A 34 -2.11 -13.11 10.88
CA ILE A 34 -3.36 -13.74 10.44
C ILE A 34 -4.40 -13.55 11.55
N ASN A 35 -5.59 -13.07 11.20
CA ASN A 35 -6.68 -12.87 12.15
C ASN A 35 -7.58 -14.12 12.27
N SER A 36 -8.56 -14.09 13.20
CA SER A 36 -9.47 -15.21 13.44
C SER A 36 -10.50 -15.44 12.33
N ALA A 37 -10.59 -14.56 11.34
CA ALA A 37 -11.36 -14.75 10.11
C ALA A 37 -10.53 -15.38 8.98
N ASN A 38 -9.27 -15.76 9.25
CA ASN A 38 -8.30 -16.28 8.27
C ASN A 38 -7.88 -15.26 7.20
N VAL A 39 -7.94 -13.97 7.51
CA VAL A 39 -7.31 -12.93 6.68
C VAL A 39 -5.87 -12.76 7.12
N ALA A 40 -4.95 -12.74 6.17
CA ALA A 40 -3.55 -12.43 6.37
C ALA A 40 -3.22 -11.02 5.86
N MET A 41 -2.28 -10.36 6.52
CA MET A 41 -1.75 -9.05 6.14
C MET A 41 -0.25 -9.03 6.42
N SER A 42 0.53 -8.40 5.54
CA SER A 42 1.93 -8.01 5.81
C SER A 42 2.10 -6.54 5.43
N ALA A 43 2.56 -5.76 6.41
CA ALA A 43 2.82 -4.34 6.29
C ALA A 43 4.22 -4.07 6.87
N THR A 44 5.22 -3.68 6.06
CA THR A 44 5.11 -3.15 4.70
C THR A 44 6.26 -3.58 3.80
N GLU A 45 6.17 -3.29 2.52
CA GLU A 45 7.33 -3.22 1.65
C GLU A 45 7.63 -1.75 1.41
N THR A 46 8.66 -1.19 2.06
CA THR A 46 9.02 0.22 1.82
C THR A 46 9.26 0.44 0.34
N ASN A 47 8.57 1.42 -0.22
CA ASN A 47 8.43 1.64 -1.63
C ASN A 47 9.04 2.99 -2.08
N THR A 48 9.01 3.27 -3.37
CA THR A 48 9.52 4.51 -3.96
C THR A 48 8.41 5.41 -4.47
N THR A 49 8.63 6.72 -4.39
CA THR A 49 7.78 7.76 -4.99
C THR A 49 8.62 8.72 -5.85
N ASN A 50 7.98 9.74 -6.43
CA ASN A 50 8.64 10.79 -7.20
C ASN A 50 8.21 12.21 -6.79
N ALA A 51 8.98 13.20 -7.22
CA ALA A 51 8.79 14.60 -6.84
C ALA A 51 7.50 15.21 -7.39
N ARG A 52 6.90 14.68 -8.46
CA ARG A 52 5.63 15.18 -9.00
C ARG A 52 4.47 14.81 -8.07
N VAL A 53 4.44 13.55 -7.63
CA VAL A 53 3.48 13.08 -6.63
C VAL A 53 3.66 13.86 -5.33
N LEU A 54 4.87 13.91 -4.79
CA LEU A 54 5.13 14.63 -3.53
C LEU A 54 4.89 16.14 -3.61
N GLY A 55 4.95 16.74 -4.80
CA GLY A 55 4.59 18.14 -5.01
C GLY A 55 3.08 18.37 -5.07
N ALA A 56 2.30 17.35 -5.42
CA ALA A 56 0.85 17.41 -5.51
C ALA A 56 0.16 16.92 -4.22
N ASP A 57 0.72 15.90 -3.58
CA ASP A 57 0.25 15.29 -2.33
C ASP A 57 1.47 14.91 -1.45
N PRO A 58 2.01 15.86 -0.67
CA PRO A 58 3.15 15.64 0.20
C PRO A 58 2.86 14.62 1.31
N LEU A 59 3.89 13.94 1.79
CA LEU A 59 3.80 13.06 2.96
C LEU A 59 3.37 13.84 4.21
N VAL A 60 2.54 13.22 5.04
CA VAL A 60 1.99 13.81 6.26
C VAL A 60 2.86 13.44 7.44
N THR A 61 3.67 14.38 7.93
CA THR A 61 4.66 14.12 8.98
C THR A 61 4.09 13.59 10.29
N ASP A 62 2.83 13.93 10.59
CA ASP A 62 2.10 13.47 11.78
C ASP A 62 1.10 12.34 11.45
N GLY A 63 1.16 11.77 10.25
CA GLY A 63 0.35 10.63 9.81
C GLY A 63 0.81 9.31 10.43
N PHE A 64 0.21 8.21 10.02
CA PHE A 64 0.63 6.86 10.47
C PHE A 64 1.65 6.24 9.50
N GLY A 65 2.38 5.23 9.97
CA GLY A 65 3.39 4.54 9.17
C GLY A 65 3.31 3.03 9.27
N GLU A 66 4.35 2.37 8.78
CA GLU A 66 4.51 0.91 8.85
C GLU A 66 4.29 0.35 10.26
N GLU A 67 4.75 1.09 11.27
CA GLU A 67 4.64 0.74 12.69
C GLU A 67 3.21 0.52 13.19
N ASP A 68 2.22 1.12 12.51
CA ASP A 68 0.83 1.17 12.94
C ASP A 68 -0.10 0.29 12.09
N MET A 69 0.19 0.14 10.79
CA MET A 69 -0.74 -0.39 9.77
C MET A 69 -1.37 -1.74 10.15
N LEU A 70 -0.58 -2.71 10.62
CA LEU A 70 -1.10 -4.03 11.00
C LEU A 70 -2.15 -3.91 12.12
N THR A 71 -1.87 -3.10 13.14
CA THR A 71 -2.73 -2.93 14.33
C THR A 71 -4.02 -2.19 13.99
N LEU A 72 -3.94 -1.20 13.10
CA LEU A 72 -5.10 -0.39 12.70
C LEU A 72 -6.08 -1.16 11.80
N VAL A 73 -5.57 -2.13 11.04
CA VAL A 73 -6.31 -2.77 9.95
C VAL A 73 -6.70 -4.21 10.26
N LEU A 74 -5.72 -5.11 10.45
CA LEU A 74 -5.93 -6.56 10.49
C LEU A 74 -6.99 -7.05 11.50
N PRO A 75 -7.13 -6.47 12.72
CA PRO A 75 -8.13 -6.91 13.69
C PRO A 75 -9.57 -6.58 13.31
N TYR A 76 -9.81 -5.79 12.27
CA TYR A 76 -11.12 -5.18 11.99
C TYR A 76 -11.68 -5.51 10.61
N ILE A 77 -11.16 -6.58 9.99
CA ILE A 77 -11.51 -7.01 8.64
C ILE A 77 -11.80 -8.51 8.60
N GLU A 78 -12.74 -8.92 7.76
CA GLU A 78 -13.11 -10.32 7.54
C GLU A 78 -12.73 -10.83 6.14
N THR A 79 -12.36 -9.92 5.22
CA THR A 79 -11.82 -10.27 3.89
C THR A 79 -10.58 -9.44 3.54
N ALA A 80 -9.77 -9.93 2.59
CA ALA A 80 -8.60 -9.22 2.07
C ALA A 80 -8.99 -7.88 1.42
N ARG A 81 -10.13 -7.87 0.71
CA ARG A 81 -10.71 -6.68 0.08
C ARG A 81 -11.12 -5.62 1.11
N GLU A 82 -11.73 -6.03 2.22
CA GLU A 82 -11.99 -5.12 3.35
C GLU A 82 -10.70 -4.56 3.93
N GLY A 83 -9.62 -5.35 3.98
CA GLY A 83 -8.27 -4.89 4.33
C GLY A 83 -7.79 -3.72 3.48
N VAL A 84 -7.88 -3.87 2.16
CA VAL A 84 -7.53 -2.83 1.18
C VAL A 84 -8.36 -1.58 1.40
N LEU A 85 -9.70 -1.71 1.49
CA LEU A 85 -10.60 -0.56 1.63
C LEU A 85 -10.42 0.17 2.97
N ARG A 86 -10.26 -0.59 4.06
CA ARG A 86 -10.02 -0.02 5.39
C ARG A 86 -8.71 0.76 5.44
N LEU A 87 -7.61 0.19 4.93
CA LEU A 87 -6.34 0.90 4.87
C LEU A 87 -6.44 2.15 3.98
N GLY A 88 -7.17 2.04 2.86
CA GLY A 88 -7.48 3.17 1.99
C GLY A 88 -8.18 4.32 2.71
N GLU A 89 -9.21 4.03 3.50
CA GLU A 89 -9.94 5.02 4.32
C GLU A 89 -9.01 5.70 5.33
N PHE A 90 -8.11 4.95 5.97
CA PHE A 90 -7.11 5.53 6.88
C PHE A 90 -6.15 6.47 6.15
N LEU A 91 -5.62 6.06 4.98
CA LEU A 91 -4.73 6.90 4.17
C LEU A 91 -5.43 8.20 3.75
N GLU A 92 -6.67 8.12 3.30
CA GLU A 92 -7.46 9.30 2.89
C GLU A 92 -7.72 10.24 4.07
N THR A 93 -8.01 9.69 5.25
CA THR A 93 -8.44 10.48 6.42
C THR A 93 -7.27 11.09 7.18
N TYR A 94 -6.18 10.35 7.34
CA TYR A 94 -5.09 10.70 8.26
C TYR A 94 -3.74 10.88 7.57
N GLY A 95 -3.62 10.33 6.36
CA GLY A 95 -2.38 10.32 5.60
C GLY A 95 -1.24 9.53 6.25
N THR A 96 -0.14 9.44 5.52
CA THR A 96 1.06 8.69 5.93
C THR A 96 2.34 9.49 5.73
N TYR A 97 3.37 9.20 6.54
CA TYR A 97 4.70 9.75 6.38
C TYR A 97 5.65 8.87 5.56
N GLU A 98 5.17 7.75 4.99
CA GLU A 98 5.97 6.77 4.26
C GLU A 98 5.34 6.36 2.93
N SER A 99 6.17 5.84 2.01
CA SER A 99 5.70 5.19 0.79
C SER A 99 5.85 3.69 0.96
N ASN A 100 4.75 2.95 0.93
CA ASN A 100 4.69 1.55 1.35
C ASN A 100 3.86 0.70 0.38
N GLY A 101 4.22 -0.57 0.27
CA GLY A 101 3.41 -1.65 -0.30
C GLY A 101 2.87 -2.54 0.82
N ILE A 102 1.63 -3.03 0.68
CA ILE A 102 0.97 -3.87 1.68
C ILE A 102 0.29 -5.04 0.97
N SER A 103 0.50 -6.25 1.48
CA SER A 103 -0.23 -7.43 1.01
C SER A 103 -1.38 -7.79 1.93
N PHE A 104 -2.49 -8.19 1.32
CA PHE A 104 -3.64 -8.79 2.00
C PHE A 104 -4.00 -10.09 1.28
N SER A 105 -4.39 -11.12 2.02
CA SER A 105 -4.89 -12.36 1.42
C SER A 105 -5.90 -13.06 2.32
N ASP A 106 -6.92 -13.67 1.72
CA ASP A 106 -7.85 -14.58 2.39
C ASP A 106 -7.91 -15.91 1.62
N THR A 107 -8.97 -16.71 1.80
CA THR A 107 -9.10 -18.00 1.12
C THR A 107 -9.44 -17.88 -0.37
N GLU A 108 -9.91 -16.72 -0.81
CA GLU A 108 -10.42 -16.51 -2.17
C GLU A 108 -9.52 -15.56 -2.98
N GLU A 109 -9.01 -14.49 -2.37
CA GLU A 109 -8.33 -13.40 -3.08
C GLU A 109 -7.02 -12.99 -2.40
N SER A 110 -6.09 -12.45 -3.19
CA SER A 110 -4.88 -11.79 -2.71
C SER A 110 -4.73 -10.42 -3.37
N PHE A 111 -4.43 -9.40 -2.59
CA PHE A 111 -4.28 -8.02 -3.03
C PHE A 111 -2.90 -7.47 -2.69
N TRP A 112 -2.43 -6.60 -3.57
CA TRP A 112 -1.28 -5.73 -3.36
C TRP A 112 -1.73 -4.27 -3.39
N LEU A 113 -1.60 -3.55 -2.29
CA LEU A 113 -1.85 -2.11 -2.17
C LEU A 113 -0.52 -1.36 -2.17
N GLU A 114 -0.46 -0.21 -2.84
CA GLU A 114 0.66 0.73 -2.79
C GLU A 114 0.16 2.12 -2.41
N THR A 115 0.81 2.75 -1.42
CA THR A 115 0.51 4.13 -1.02
C THR A 115 1.14 5.11 -2.02
N ILE A 116 0.39 6.14 -2.39
CA ILE A 116 0.74 7.15 -3.38
C ILE A 116 0.71 8.53 -2.72
N GLY A 117 1.88 9.10 -2.43
CA GLY A 117 1.95 10.41 -1.76
C GLY A 117 1.49 10.32 -0.30
N GLY A 118 0.89 11.40 0.20
CA GLY A 118 0.43 11.48 1.58
C GLY A 118 -0.88 10.74 1.85
N HIS A 119 -1.82 10.74 0.89
CA HIS A 119 -3.21 10.30 1.14
C HIS A 119 -3.78 9.37 0.07
N ASN A 120 -3.18 9.34 -1.12
CA ASN A 120 -3.69 8.51 -2.21
C ASN A 120 -3.16 7.08 -2.12
N TRP A 121 -3.84 6.15 -2.75
CA TRP A 121 -3.46 4.74 -2.80
C TRP A 121 -4.06 4.06 -4.03
N ILE A 122 -3.43 2.98 -4.45
CA ILE A 122 -3.96 2.06 -5.46
C ILE A 122 -3.74 0.62 -4.99
N ALA A 123 -4.55 -0.31 -5.46
CA ALA A 123 -4.41 -1.72 -5.18
C ALA A 123 -4.83 -2.57 -6.37
N ARG A 124 -4.22 -3.75 -6.47
CA ARG A 124 -4.50 -4.72 -7.52
C ARG A 124 -4.64 -6.11 -6.92
N ARG A 125 -5.68 -6.84 -7.33
CA ARG A 125 -5.82 -8.27 -7.09
C ARG A 125 -4.75 -9.03 -7.89
N VAL A 126 -4.04 -9.93 -7.22
CA VAL A 126 -3.15 -10.89 -7.88
C VAL A 126 -4.03 -11.98 -8.52
N PRO A 127 -3.95 -12.22 -9.84
CA PRO A 127 -4.72 -13.29 -10.47
C PRO A 127 -4.44 -14.66 -9.85
N ASP A 128 -5.44 -15.53 -9.78
CA ASP A 128 -5.38 -16.82 -9.07
C ASP A 128 -4.25 -17.75 -9.55
N ASN A 129 -3.80 -17.59 -10.81
CA ASN A 129 -2.74 -18.37 -11.44
C ASN A 129 -1.42 -17.59 -11.60
N ALA A 130 -1.24 -16.52 -10.83
CA ALA A 130 -0.07 -15.65 -10.88
C ALA A 130 0.64 -15.57 -9.53
N TYR A 131 1.87 -15.06 -9.58
CA TYR A 131 2.63 -14.65 -8.40
C TYR A 131 3.29 -13.31 -8.70
N VAL A 132 3.73 -12.63 -7.64
CA VAL A 132 4.41 -11.33 -7.75
C VAL A 132 5.72 -11.35 -6.97
N THR A 133 6.72 -10.65 -7.50
CA THR A 133 8.01 -10.42 -6.84
C THR A 133 8.23 -8.91 -6.75
N ILE A 134 8.04 -8.35 -5.56
CA ILE A 134 7.99 -6.91 -5.38
C ILE A 134 9.13 -6.50 -4.45
N PRO A 135 10.23 -5.92 -4.98
CA PRO A 135 11.27 -5.32 -4.16
C PRO A 135 10.83 -3.92 -3.68
N ASN A 136 11.77 -3.18 -3.08
CA ASN A 136 11.55 -1.81 -2.58
C ASN A 136 11.39 -0.76 -3.70
N GLN A 137 10.44 -0.95 -4.63
CA GLN A 137 10.13 -0.08 -5.77
C GLN A 137 8.70 -0.34 -6.27
N LEU A 138 8.04 0.73 -6.74
CA LEU A 138 6.61 0.69 -7.02
C LEU A 138 6.35 -0.33 -8.13
N GLY A 139 5.51 -1.31 -7.83
CA GLY A 139 5.42 -2.57 -8.56
C GLY A 139 4.23 -2.65 -9.51
N ILE A 140 3.16 -1.89 -9.30
CA ILE A 140 1.98 -1.96 -10.18
C ILE A 140 2.28 -1.26 -11.52
N GLU A 141 2.36 -2.06 -12.59
CA GLU A 141 2.67 -1.58 -13.94
C GLU A 141 1.44 -1.45 -14.85
N HIS A 142 0.38 -2.19 -14.57
CA HIS A 142 -0.85 -2.17 -15.35
C HIS A 142 -2.02 -1.92 -14.41
N TYR A 143 -2.81 -0.90 -14.74
CA TYR A 143 -4.00 -0.53 -13.98
C TYR A 143 -5.15 -0.21 -14.92
N GLU A 144 -6.29 -0.86 -14.68
CA GLU A 144 -7.53 -0.64 -15.41
C GLU A 144 -8.52 0.07 -14.50
N PHE A 145 -8.89 1.27 -14.90
CA PHE A 145 -10.02 1.94 -14.25
C PHE A 145 -11.34 1.27 -14.64
N GLU A 146 -12.38 1.48 -13.85
CA GLU A 146 -13.71 0.87 -14.04
C GLU A 146 -13.71 -0.66 -13.98
N ASN A 147 -12.70 -1.27 -13.37
CA ASN A 147 -12.63 -2.70 -13.09
C ASN A 147 -12.48 -2.93 -11.56
N PRO A 148 -13.56 -2.74 -10.78
CA PRO A 148 -13.52 -2.84 -9.32
C PRO A 148 -13.28 -4.26 -8.81
N ASP A 149 -13.44 -5.28 -9.66
CA ASP A 149 -13.19 -6.68 -9.30
C ASP A 149 -11.69 -6.90 -9.07
N ASP A 150 -10.84 -6.32 -9.93
CA ASP A 150 -9.38 -6.51 -9.87
C ASP A 150 -8.61 -5.28 -9.37
N TYR A 151 -9.20 -4.09 -9.43
CA TYR A 151 -8.50 -2.84 -9.13
C TYR A 151 -9.30 -1.97 -8.16
N LEU A 152 -8.63 -1.50 -7.12
CA LEU A 152 -9.18 -0.58 -6.14
C LEU A 152 -8.22 0.61 -6.00
N ALA A 153 -8.73 1.79 -5.67
CA ALA A 153 -7.91 2.97 -5.47
C ALA A 153 -8.70 4.04 -4.71
N SER A 154 -8.01 5.12 -4.34
CA SER A 154 -8.66 6.33 -3.86
C SER A 154 -9.76 6.79 -4.83
N PRO A 155 -10.93 7.22 -4.35
CA PRO A 155 -12.06 7.60 -5.20
C PRO A 155 -11.71 8.63 -6.28
N ASP A 156 -10.85 9.61 -5.93
CA ASP A 156 -10.48 10.73 -6.79
C ASP A 156 -9.14 10.52 -7.52
N ILE A 157 -8.59 9.29 -7.54
CA ILE A 157 -7.25 9.03 -8.11
C ILE A 157 -7.12 9.48 -9.56
N ARG A 158 -8.19 9.30 -10.37
CA ARG A 158 -8.19 9.71 -11.78
C ARG A 158 -8.14 11.22 -11.92
N ASP A 159 -8.87 11.94 -11.08
CA ASP A 159 -8.87 13.40 -11.07
C ASP A 159 -7.53 13.94 -10.60
N PHE A 160 -6.92 13.31 -9.59
CA PHE A 160 -5.56 13.62 -9.14
C PHE A 160 -4.53 13.46 -10.27
N ILE A 161 -4.56 12.33 -10.99
CA ILE A 161 -3.70 12.07 -12.15
C ILE A 161 -3.88 13.15 -13.23
N ASN A 162 -5.12 13.45 -13.60
CA ASN A 162 -5.45 14.38 -14.68
C ASN A 162 -5.07 15.82 -14.33
N LYS A 163 -5.44 16.27 -13.12
CA LYS A 163 -5.19 17.63 -12.64
C LYS A 163 -3.71 17.96 -12.55
N HIS A 164 -2.88 16.98 -12.18
CA HIS A 164 -1.44 17.16 -11.98
C HIS A 164 -0.59 16.63 -13.14
N HIS A 165 -1.22 16.19 -14.24
CA HIS A 165 -0.55 15.66 -15.43
C HIS A 165 0.45 14.54 -15.11
N LEU A 166 0.04 13.61 -14.25
CA LEU A 166 0.92 12.57 -13.72
C LEU A 166 1.09 11.36 -14.65
N ASP A 167 0.14 11.15 -15.58
CA ASP A 167 0.25 10.07 -16.55
C ASP A 167 1.36 10.36 -17.57
N LEU A 168 2.34 9.45 -17.62
CA LEU A 168 3.48 9.51 -18.53
C LEU A 168 3.41 8.43 -19.62
N THR A 169 2.32 7.67 -19.67
CA THR A 169 2.12 6.67 -20.71
C THR A 169 1.77 7.36 -22.03
N TYR A 170 2.58 7.12 -23.06
CA TYR A 170 2.38 7.70 -24.39
C TYR A 170 1.52 6.82 -25.30
N SER A 171 1.37 5.53 -24.99
CA SER A 171 0.67 4.57 -25.85
C SER A 171 -0.85 4.65 -25.73
N ASN A 172 -1.39 5.27 -24.68
CA ASN A 172 -2.83 5.29 -24.34
C ASN A 172 -3.48 3.89 -24.26
N GLU A 173 -2.68 2.82 -24.12
CA GLU A 173 -3.18 1.44 -24.06
C GLU A 173 -3.67 1.07 -22.65
N HIS A 174 -2.94 1.51 -21.62
CA HIS A 174 -3.27 1.32 -20.21
C HIS A 174 -2.59 2.39 -19.36
N PHE A 175 -3.09 2.62 -18.15
CA PHE A 175 -2.41 3.46 -17.16
C PHE A 175 -1.32 2.65 -16.48
N ASN A 176 -0.10 3.22 -16.37
CA ASN A 176 1.04 2.59 -15.71
C ASN A 176 1.42 3.36 -14.43
N PRO A 177 0.96 2.89 -13.24
CA PRO A 177 1.25 3.56 -11.99
C PRO A 177 2.73 3.65 -11.64
N ARG A 178 3.54 2.64 -11.98
CA ARG A 178 5.00 2.67 -11.79
C ARG A 178 5.66 3.84 -12.51
N TYR A 179 5.19 4.20 -13.70
CA TYR A 179 5.67 5.39 -14.41
C TYR A 179 5.13 6.69 -13.83
N ALA A 180 3.84 6.74 -13.49
CA ALA A 180 3.21 7.93 -12.97
C ALA A 180 3.71 8.31 -11.56
N PHE A 181 3.80 7.32 -10.67
CA PHE A 181 4.00 7.51 -9.24
C PHE A 181 5.33 6.98 -8.72
N GLY A 182 5.87 5.94 -9.35
CA GLY A 182 7.10 5.30 -8.93
C GLY A 182 8.38 6.05 -9.32
N SER A 183 9.51 5.37 -9.14
CA SER A 183 10.84 5.87 -9.46
C SER A 183 11.49 5.09 -10.61
N GLN A 184 12.45 5.73 -11.30
CA GLN A 184 13.28 5.15 -12.36
C GLN A 184 14.73 5.61 -12.20
N ARG A 185 15.31 5.42 -11.02
CA ARG A 185 16.64 5.90 -10.65
C ARG A 185 17.70 4.84 -10.93
N ASP A 186 18.96 5.25 -11.09
CA ASP A 186 20.07 4.30 -11.22
C ASP A 186 20.17 3.35 -10.01
N LYS A 187 19.81 3.82 -8.81
CA LYS A 187 19.73 2.99 -7.61
C LYS A 187 18.78 1.80 -7.77
N ASP A 188 17.67 1.97 -8.48
CA ASP A 188 16.69 0.89 -8.69
C ASP A 188 17.29 -0.25 -9.51
N ARG A 189 18.18 0.06 -10.47
CA ARG A 189 18.85 -0.93 -11.31
C ARG A 189 19.83 -1.81 -10.55
N HIS A 190 20.33 -1.34 -9.41
CA HIS A 190 21.28 -2.07 -8.56
C HIS A 190 20.62 -2.70 -7.32
N TYR A 191 19.68 -2.00 -6.70
CA TYR A 191 19.07 -2.43 -5.42
C TYR A 191 17.78 -3.21 -5.62
N ASN A 192 16.96 -2.87 -6.61
CA ASN A 192 15.59 -3.37 -6.75
C ASN A 192 15.42 -4.36 -7.91
N THR A 193 15.71 -3.91 -9.13
CA THR A 193 15.51 -4.68 -10.37
C THR A 193 16.16 -6.06 -10.35
N PRO A 194 17.39 -6.26 -9.80
CA PRO A 194 17.98 -7.60 -9.74
C PRO A 194 17.18 -8.59 -8.88
N ARG A 195 16.57 -8.13 -7.77
CA ARG A 195 15.75 -8.97 -6.88
C ARG A 195 14.45 -9.41 -7.55
N ALA A 196 13.83 -8.53 -8.33
CA ALA A 196 12.64 -8.86 -9.11
C ALA A 196 12.92 -9.89 -10.22
N ARG A 197 14.14 -9.90 -10.80
CA ARG A 197 14.54 -10.77 -11.92
C ARG A 197 15.18 -12.10 -11.52
N ALA A 198 15.58 -12.26 -10.25
CA ALA A 198 16.30 -13.44 -9.79
C ALA A 198 15.40 -14.65 -9.50
N MET A 199 14.09 -14.45 -9.56
CA MET A 199 13.03 -15.46 -9.40
C MET A 199 12.52 -15.88 -10.78
#